data_AF-A0A7S3MEJ1-F1
#
_entry.id   AF-A0A7S3MEJ1-F1
#
_cell.length_a   1.000
_cell.length_b   1.000
_cell.length_c   1.000
_cell.angle_alpha   90.00
_cell.angle_beta   90.00
_cell.angle_gamma   90.00
#
_symmetry.space_group_name_H-M   'P 1'
#
loop_
_entity.id
_entity.type
_entity.pdbx_description
1 polymer ?
#
loop_
_entity_poly.entity_id
_entity_poly.type
_entity_poly.pdbx_seq_one_letter_code
_entity_poly.pdbx_strand_id
1 'polypeptide(L)'
;GNYRSRVLQYFQQLAVITPYAKLAVDFKCHRDSKKSFRADFDRRSEQMPPIAQEIDPHPKSLNNITLSNLLQSSRNASASIEKFLASDLSGITPAVAQRLAASLGISGTIAKSLQGKQVAALIQALRDEKQIKPPSGACLSPAGEYNMRLGVLKELKPRLVATFSDKAGSHEGHPFLVEAAVSLGGTQVREGINVYRFANRIPLLFEAGADVVTQVAQKRINWSSYHIDPKKDNIGVYV
;
A
#
# COMPACT_ATOMS: atom_id res chain seq x y z
N GLY A 1 32.42 1.16 -1.32
CA GLY A 1 31.09 1.33 -1.91
C GLY A 1 30.05 1.22 -0.82
N ASN A 2 29.16 2.20 -0.73
CA ASN A 2 28.14 2.40 0.31
C ASN A 2 26.99 1.35 0.25
N TYR A 3 27.27 0.11 -0.20
CA TYR A 3 26.29 -0.95 -0.42
C TYR A 3 25.99 -1.72 0.86
N ARG A 4 27.01 -2.00 1.69
CA ARG A 4 26.83 -2.67 2.99
C ARG A 4 25.84 -1.91 3.87
N SER A 5 26.02 -0.60 4.01
CA SER A 5 25.13 0.27 4.80
C SER A 5 23.71 0.26 4.26
N ARG A 6 23.52 0.37 2.93
CA ARG A 6 22.20 0.32 2.30
C ARG A 6 21.49 -1.02 2.51
N VAL A 7 22.21 -2.13 2.38
CA VAL A 7 21.65 -3.46 2.65
C VAL A 7 21.24 -3.56 4.12
N LEU A 8 22.10 -3.19 5.06
CA LEU A 8 21.78 -3.23 6.49
C LEU A 8 20.60 -2.31 6.83
N GLN A 9 20.54 -1.12 6.24
CA GLN A 9 19.43 -0.18 6.41
C GLN A 9 18.12 -0.76 5.87
N TYR A 10 18.15 -1.44 4.72
CA TYR A 10 16.97 -2.10 4.17
C TYR A 10 16.43 -3.16 5.14
N PHE A 11 17.31 -4.05 5.62
CA PHE A 11 16.90 -5.12 6.53
C PHE A 11 16.48 -4.61 7.90
N GLN A 12 17.11 -3.55 8.42
CA GLN A 12 16.69 -2.90 9.66
C GLN A 12 15.29 -2.29 9.51
N GLN A 13 15.01 -1.57 8.42
CA GLN A 13 13.68 -1.02 8.16
C GLN A 13 12.65 -2.11 7.90
N LEU A 14 13.03 -3.20 7.21
CA LEU A 14 12.14 -4.34 7.02
C LEU A 14 11.79 -4.99 8.36
N ALA A 15 12.75 -5.13 9.27
CA ALA A 15 12.54 -5.65 10.62
C ALA A 15 11.61 -4.76 11.48
N VAL A 16 11.55 -3.45 11.20
CA VAL A 16 10.60 -2.52 11.86
C VAL A 16 9.15 -2.88 11.52
N ILE A 17 8.84 -3.17 10.27
CA ILE A 17 7.46 -3.45 9.83
C ILE A 17 7.12 -4.95 9.84
N THR A 18 8.11 -5.82 10.10
CA THR A 18 7.93 -7.27 10.18
C THR A 18 8.48 -7.85 11.50
N PRO A 19 8.02 -7.37 12.68
CA PRO A 19 8.52 -7.88 13.96
C PRO A 19 8.19 -9.37 14.18
N TYR A 20 7.31 -9.95 13.36
CA TYR A 20 6.97 -11.36 13.35
C TYR A 20 7.92 -12.25 12.55
N ALA A 21 8.86 -11.65 11.81
CA ALA A 21 9.88 -12.37 11.06
C ALA A 21 11.19 -12.46 11.84
N LYS A 22 11.95 -13.54 11.57
CA LYS A 22 13.39 -13.60 11.86
C LYS A 22 14.13 -13.43 10.54
N LEU A 23 14.96 -12.40 10.44
CA LEU A 23 15.74 -12.12 9.23
C LEU A 23 17.22 -12.35 9.53
N ALA A 24 17.92 -13.03 8.63
CA ALA A 24 19.37 -13.21 8.72
C ALA A 24 19.99 -12.94 7.35
N VAL A 25 21.07 -12.16 7.34
CA VAL A 25 21.82 -11.79 6.14
C VAL A 25 23.26 -12.21 6.36
N ASP A 26 23.77 -13.09 5.51
CA ASP A 26 25.20 -13.44 5.44
C ASP A 26 25.71 -13.07 4.05
N PHE A 27 26.52 -12.01 3.99
CA PHE A 27 27.16 -11.56 2.76
C PHE A 27 28.65 -11.91 2.80
N LYS A 28 29.11 -12.66 1.81
CA LYS A 28 30.51 -13.04 1.64
C LYS A 28 31.10 -12.36 0.40
N CYS A 29 32.15 -11.58 0.60
CA CYS A 29 32.88 -10.96 -0.51
C CYS A 29 34.10 -11.82 -0.87
N HIS A 30 34.04 -12.47 -2.03
CA HIS A 30 35.13 -13.34 -2.52
C HIS A 30 36.42 -12.59 -2.85
N ARG A 31 36.34 -11.29 -3.14
CA ARG A 31 37.50 -10.46 -3.50
C ARG A 31 38.18 -9.82 -2.29
N ASP A 32 37.46 -9.64 -1.19
CA ASP A 32 37.94 -8.94 0.01
C ASP A 32 37.13 -9.41 1.24
N SER A 33 37.69 -10.33 2.00
CA SER A 33 37.00 -10.94 3.15
C SER A 33 36.59 -9.92 4.21
N LYS A 34 37.27 -8.77 4.32
CA LYS A 34 36.93 -7.69 5.27
C LYS A 34 35.61 -6.99 4.92
N LYS A 35 35.14 -7.12 3.68
CA LYS A 35 33.85 -6.60 3.23
C LYS A 35 32.68 -7.56 3.45
N SER A 36 32.96 -8.81 3.86
CA SER A 36 31.93 -9.74 4.31
C SER A 36 31.26 -9.22 5.58
N PHE A 37 29.97 -9.48 5.73
CA PHE A 37 29.24 -9.11 6.94
C PHE A 37 28.09 -10.07 7.19
N ARG A 38 27.73 -10.20 8.46
CA ARG A 38 26.53 -10.90 8.91
C ARG A 38 25.68 -9.97 9.76
N ALA A 39 24.36 -10.06 9.62
CA ALA A 39 23.40 -9.38 10.47
C ALA A 39 22.20 -10.31 10.73
N ASP A 40 21.73 -10.31 11.98
CA ASP A 40 20.59 -11.10 12.41
C ASP A 40 19.57 -10.15 13.07
N PHE A 41 18.30 -10.32 12.75
CA PHE A 41 17.17 -9.54 13.25
C PHE A 41 16.13 -10.52 13.80
N ASP A 42 16.07 -10.63 15.13
CA ASP A 42 15.22 -11.64 15.79
C ASP A 42 13.74 -11.30 15.81
N ARG A 43 12.89 -12.31 15.86
CA ARG A 43 11.45 -12.09 16.04
C ARG A 43 11.13 -11.42 17.38
N ARG A 44 10.10 -10.56 17.40
CA ARG A 44 9.54 -9.90 18.59
C ARG A 44 8.02 -10.01 18.75
N SER A 45 7.32 -10.53 17.76
CA SER A 45 5.88 -10.75 17.80
C SER A 45 5.56 -12.11 17.19
N GLU A 46 4.57 -12.82 17.70
CA GLU A 46 3.97 -13.97 16.99
C GLU A 46 2.66 -13.56 16.28
N GLN A 47 2.23 -12.30 16.45
CA GLN A 47 1.01 -11.79 15.86
C GLN A 47 1.22 -11.47 14.37
N MET A 48 0.76 -12.39 13.54
CA MET A 48 0.72 -12.21 12.10
C MET A 48 -0.33 -11.16 11.72
N PRO A 49 -0.04 -10.28 10.74
CA PRO A 49 -1.06 -9.40 10.21
C PRO A 49 -2.08 -10.18 9.35
N PRO A 50 -3.27 -9.59 9.08
CA PRO A 50 -4.27 -10.23 8.22
C PRO A 50 -3.72 -10.51 6.83
N ILE A 51 -4.15 -11.60 6.20
CA ILE A 51 -3.70 -11.97 4.85
C ILE A 51 -4.42 -11.09 3.82
N ALA A 52 -3.69 -10.57 2.84
CA ALA A 52 -4.29 -9.85 1.72
C ALA A 52 -5.23 -10.79 0.94
N GLN A 53 -6.36 -10.25 0.48
CA GLN A 53 -7.33 -11.03 -0.30
C GLN A 53 -7.43 -10.49 -1.72
N GLU A 54 -7.63 -11.39 -2.66
CA GLU A 54 -7.97 -11.02 -4.02
C GLU A 54 -9.41 -10.51 -4.07
N ILE A 55 -9.65 -9.44 -4.84
CA ILE A 55 -10.97 -8.86 -5.04
C ILE A 55 -11.20 -8.60 -6.52
N ASP A 56 -12.47 -8.62 -6.92
CA ASP A 56 -12.85 -8.25 -8.28
C ASP A 56 -12.53 -6.77 -8.56
N PRO A 57 -12.08 -6.45 -9.79
CA PRO A 57 -11.76 -5.09 -10.18
C PRO A 57 -12.92 -4.15 -9.93
N HIS A 58 -12.63 -3.00 -9.33
CA HIS A 58 -13.63 -1.95 -9.16
C HIS A 58 -13.80 -1.19 -10.48
N PRO A 59 -15.02 -0.80 -10.87
CA PRO A 59 -15.23 -0.15 -12.17
C PRO A 59 -14.40 1.12 -12.40
N LYS A 60 -14.13 1.90 -11.34
CA LYS A 60 -13.26 3.09 -11.39
C LYS A 60 -11.77 2.79 -11.62
N SER A 61 -11.29 1.56 -11.36
CA SER A 61 -9.90 1.18 -11.64
C SER A 61 -9.68 0.75 -13.09
N LEU A 62 -10.74 0.71 -13.90
CA LEU A 62 -10.67 0.23 -15.26
C LEU A 62 -10.36 1.37 -16.26
N ASN A 63 -9.54 1.02 -17.23
CA ASN A 63 -9.30 1.72 -18.48
C ASN A 63 -9.65 0.82 -19.68
N ASN A 64 -9.62 1.39 -20.89
CA ASN A 64 -10.04 0.71 -22.12
C ASN A 64 -9.33 -0.63 -22.32
N ILE A 65 -8.04 -0.70 -22.02
CA ILE A 65 -7.22 -1.91 -22.19
C ILE A 65 -7.62 -2.96 -21.15
N THR A 66 -7.66 -2.56 -19.87
CA THR A 66 -8.00 -3.49 -18.78
C THR A 66 -9.42 -4.05 -18.91
N LEU A 67 -10.42 -3.23 -19.26
CA LEU A 67 -11.77 -3.72 -19.48
C LEU A 67 -11.85 -4.62 -20.72
N SER A 68 -11.20 -4.27 -21.83
CA SER A 68 -11.17 -5.13 -23.02
C SER A 68 -10.56 -6.49 -22.70
N ASN A 69 -9.45 -6.52 -21.96
CA ASN A 69 -8.82 -7.77 -21.54
C ASN A 69 -9.75 -8.60 -20.67
N LEU A 70 -10.42 -7.97 -19.68
CA LEU A 70 -11.38 -8.66 -18.81
C LEU A 70 -12.57 -9.22 -19.60
N LEU A 71 -13.12 -8.46 -20.55
CA LEU A 71 -14.22 -8.92 -21.40
C LEU A 71 -13.83 -10.15 -22.24
N GLN A 72 -12.55 -10.29 -22.60
CA GLN A 72 -12.04 -11.45 -23.35
C GLN A 72 -11.69 -12.66 -22.47
N SER A 73 -11.09 -12.43 -21.29
CA SER A 73 -10.51 -13.50 -20.46
C SER A 73 -11.38 -13.95 -19.28
N SER A 74 -12.43 -13.18 -18.94
CA SER A 74 -13.35 -13.50 -17.84
C SER A 74 -14.06 -14.84 -18.05
N ARG A 75 -14.41 -15.48 -16.93
CA ARG A 75 -15.26 -16.69 -16.91
C ARG A 75 -16.64 -16.45 -17.54
N ASN A 76 -17.14 -15.21 -17.48
CA ASN A 76 -18.40 -14.79 -18.08
C ASN A 76 -18.22 -14.07 -19.44
N ALA A 77 -17.05 -14.18 -20.09
CA ALA A 77 -16.78 -13.58 -21.39
C ALA A 77 -17.80 -13.97 -22.48
N SER A 78 -18.34 -15.19 -22.42
CA SER A 78 -19.37 -15.67 -23.36
C SER A 78 -20.82 -15.49 -22.86
N ALA A 79 -21.01 -14.86 -21.71
CA ALA A 79 -22.33 -14.53 -21.18
C ALA A 79 -22.79 -13.13 -21.61
N SER A 80 -24.00 -12.75 -21.21
CA SER A 80 -24.50 -11.39 -21.42
C SER A 80 -23.70 -10.36 -20.63
N ILE A 81 -23.65 -9.13 -21.14
CA ILE A 81 -22.91 -8.04 -20.51
C ILE A 81 -23.42 -7.74 -19.09
N GLU A 82 -24.71 -7.89 -18.82
CA GLU A 82 -25.28 -7.70 -17.49
C GLU A 82 -24.72 -8.71 -16.49
N LYS A 83 -24.58 -9.98 -16.92
CA LYS A 83 -24.01 -11.03 -16.07
C LYS A 83 -22.54 -10.76 -15.78
N PHE A 84 -21.77 -10.36 -16.80
CA PHE A 84 -20.37 -9.96 -16.62
C PHE A 84 -20.25 -8.79 -15.63
N LEU A 85 -21.01 -7.71 -15.84
CA LEU A 85 -20.94 -6.53 -14.98
C LEU A 85 -21.27 -6.85 -13.52
N ALA A 86 -22.26 -7.70 -13.26
CA ALA A 86 -22.67 -8.05 -11.90
C ALA A 86 -21.77 -9.11 -11.21
N SER A 87 -21.02 -9.91 -11.97
CA SER A 87 -20.28 -11.07 -11.43
C SER A 87 -18.76 -10.93 -11.47
N ASP A 88 -18.23 -10.11 -12.37
CA ASP A 88 -16.78 -9.97 -12.58
C ASP A 88 -16.24 -8.60 -12.14
N LEU A 89 -17.12 -7.67 -11.76
CA LEU A 89 -16.75 -6.35 -11.25
C LEU A 89 -17.31 -6.16 -9.85
N SER A 90 -16.53 -5.54 -8.97
CA SER A 90 -16.97 -5.27 -7.61
C SER A 90 -17.97 -4.10 -7.53
N GLY A 91 -18.96 -4.23 -6.65
CA GLY A 91 -19.89 -3.14 -6.33
C GLY A 91 -21.03 -2.90 -7.33
N ILE A 92 -21.19 -3.75 -8.35
CA ILE A 92 -22.30 -3.68 -9.31
C ILE A 92 -23.38 -4.70 -8.94
N THR A 93 -24.60 -4.23 -8.73
CA THR A 93 -25.76 -5.11 -8.52
C THR A 93 -26.40 -5.48 -9.86
N PRO A 94 -27.16 -6.60 -9.95
CA PRO A 94 -27.87 -6.96 -11.17
C PRO A 94 -28.79 -5.84 -11.71
N ALA A 95 -29.43 -5.08 -10.81
CA ALA A 95 -30.29 -3.96 -11.19
C ALA A 95 -29.49 -2.80 -11.83
N VAL A 96 -28.30 -2.47 -11.28
CA VAL A 96 -27.40 -1.46 -11.86
C VAL A 96 -26.88 -1.94 -13.21
N ALA A 97 -26.46 -3.21 -13.31
CA ALA A 97 -25.97 -3.80 -14.55
C ALA A 97 -27.02 -3.74 -15.68
N GLN A 98 -28.27 -4.13 -15.40
CA GLN A 98 -29.37 -4.04 -16.36
C GLN A 98 -29.63 -2.59 -16.80
N ARG A 99 -29.67 -1.64 -15.86
CA ARG A 99 -29.90 -0.23 -16.18
C ARG A 99 -28.78 0.34 -17.06
N LEU A 100 -27.52 0.05 -16.73
CA LEU A 100 -26.36 0.51 -17.50
C LEU A 100 -26.39 -0.07 -18.91
N ALA A 101 -26.61 -1.39 -19.03
CA ALA A 101 -26.68 -2.05 -20.33
C ALA A 101 -27.83 -1.51 -21.20
N ALA A 102 -28.98 -1.19 -20.60
CA ALA A 102 -30.11 -0.58 -21.30
C ALA A 102 -29.79 0.84 -21.76
N SER A 103 -29.21 1.67 -20.89
CA SER A 103 -28.86 3.06 -21.21
C SER A 103 -27.86 3.21 -22.37
N LEU A 104 -27.00 2.19 -22.54
CA LEU A 104 -25.98 2.15 -23.59
C LEU A 104 -26.43 1.39 -24.84
N GLY A 105 -27.65 0.83 -24.86
CA GLY A 105 -28.17 0.04 -25.99
C GLY A 105 -27.40 -1.27 -26.24
N ILE A 106 -26.78 -1.85 -25.20
CA ILE A 106 -25.98 -3.08 -25.26
C ILE A 106 -26.63 -4.25 -24.52
N SER A 107 -27.90 -4.13 -24.13
CA SER A 107 -28.60 -5.19 -23.38
C SER A 107 -28.60 -6.52 -24.14
N GLY A 108 -28.32 -7.62 -23.44
CA GLY A 108 -28.24 -8.97 -24.01
C GLY A 108 -27.00 -9.23 -24.90
N THR A 109 -26.14 -8.23 -25.12
CA THR A 109 -24.93 -8.40 -25.91
C THR A 109 -23.95 -9.32 -25.18
N ILE A 110 -23.25 -10.19 -25.93
CA ILE A 110 -22.22 -11.06 -25.37
C ILE A 110 -21.02 -10.22 -24.93
N ALA A 111 -20.55 -10.38 -23.68
CA ALA A 111 -19.50 -9.53 -23.09
C ALA A 111 -18.25 -9.41 -23.97
N LYS A 112 -17.67 -10.52 -24.45
CA LYS A 112 -16.47 -10.54 -25.30
C LYS A 112 -16.64 -9.89 -26.68
N SER A 113 -17.87 -9.59 -27.10
CA SER A 113 -18.13 -8.93 -28.38
C SER A 113 -18.00 -7.42 -28.34
N LEU A 114 -17.99 -6.80 -27.15
CA LEU A 114 -17.83 -5.35 -26.99
C LEU A 114 -16.41 -4.93 -27.38
N GLN A 115 -16.30 -3.89 -28.23
CA GLN A 115 -15.02 -3.38 -28.70
C GLN A 115 -15.04 -1.85 -28.89
N GLY A 116 -13.85 -1.26 -28.95
CA GLY A 116 -13.64 0.14 -29.36
C GLY A 116 -14.52 1.15 -28.63
N LYS A 117 -15.40 1.83 -29.36
CA LYS A 117 -16.27 2.89 -28.83
C LYS A 117 -17.26 2.38 -27.77
N GLN A 118 -17.72 1.13 -27.87
CA GLN A 118 -18.65 0.56 -26.89
C GLN A 118 -17.95 0.37 -25.53
N VAL A 119 -16.70 -0.08 -25.53
CA VAL A 119 -15.88 -0.22 -24.31
C VAL A 119 -15.63 1.14 -23.66
N ALA A 120 -15.27 2.15 -24.46
CA ALA A 120 -15.06 3.51 -23.95
C ALA A 120 -16.34 4.11 -23.34
N ALA A 121 -17.50 3.92 -24.00
CA ALA A 121 -18.79 4.38 -23.49
C ALA A 121 -19.18 3.67 -22.19
N LEU A 122 -18.94 2.36 -22.11
CA LEU A 122 -19.18 1.57 -20.89
C LEU A 122 -18.32 2.04 -19.72
N ILE A 123 -17.03 2.30 -19.94
CA ILE A 123 -16.13 2.84 -18.90
C ILE A 123 -16.64 4.18 -18.38
N GLN A 124 -17.05 5.08 -19.28
CA GLN A 124 -17.54 6.38 -18.86
C GLN A 124 -18.80 6.24 -18.01
N ALA A 125 -19.77 5.43 -18.46
CA ALA A 125 -20.99 5.16 -17.70
C ALA A 125 -20.70 4.52 -16.33
N LEU A 126 -19.75 3.59 -16.24
CA LEU A 126 -19.33 2.96 -14.99
C LEU A 126 -18.67 3.94 -14.02
N ARG A 127 -17.93 4.95 -14.50
CA ARG A 127 -17.32 5.98 -13.66
C ARG A 127 -18.33 6.97 -13.10
N ASP A 128 -19.33 7.31 -13.90
CA ASP A 128 -20.37 8.29 -13.57
C ASP A 128 -21.50 7.71 -12.70
N GLU A 129 -21.56 6.38 -12.59
CA GLU A 129 -22.56 5.67 -11.80
C GLU A 129 -22.36 5.90 -10.28
N LYS A 130 -23.32 6.61 -9.68
CA LYS A 130 -23.30 6.98 -8.25
C LYS A 130 -23.65 5.85 -7.29
N GLN A 131 -24.31 4.80 -7.77
CA GLN A 131 -24.72 3.67 -6.92
C GLN A 131 -23.56 2.70 -6.62
N ILE A 132 -22.48 2.76 -7.39
CA ILE A 132 -21.28 1.95 -7.15
C ILE A 132 -20.50 2.57 -6.00
N LYS A 133 -20.50 1.88 -4.86
CA LYS A 133 -19.80 2.31 -3.64
C LYS A 133 -18.28 2.13 -3.80
N PRO A 134 -17.46 2.92 -3.09
CA PRO A 134 -16.02 2.69 -2.99
C PRO A 134 -15.68 1.24 -2.61
N PRO A 135 -14.56 0.70 -3.10
CA PRO A 135 -14.11 -0.64 -2.74
C PRO A 135 -13.83 -0.74 -1.24
N SER A 136 -14.08 -1.93 -0.68
CA SER A 136 -13.75 -2.23 0.72
C SER A 136 -12.23 -2.35 0.92
N GLY A 137 -11.73 -1.89 2.06
CA GLY A 137 -10.35 -2.11 2.49
C GLY A 137 -10.07 -3.52 3.05
N ALA A 138 -11.06 -4.41 3.08
CA ALA A 138 -10.91 -5.77 3.64
C ALA A 138 -9.86 -6.63 2.90
N CYS A 139 -9.53 -6.27 1.66
CA CYS A 139 -8.48 -6.94 0.89
C CYS A 139 -7.06 -6.53 1.32
N LEU A 140 -6.92 -5.45 2.09
CA LEU A 140 -5.63 -4.91 2.49
C LEU A 140 -5.01 -5.71 3.64
N SER A 141 -3.70 -5.62 3.73
CA SER A 141 -2.89 -6.31 4.73
C SER A 141 -2.06 -5.26 5.49
N PRO A 142 -2.66 -4.49 6.41
CA PRO A 142 -1.92 -3.54 7.26
C PRO A 142 -0.80 -4.24 8.05
N ALA A 143 0.29 -3.56 8.32
CA ALA A 143 1.28 -4.01 9.31
C ALA A 143 0.65 -4.03 10.72
N GLY A 144 -0.19 -3.03 11.02
CA GLY A 144 -0.90 -2.86 12.28
C GLY A 144 -0.09 -2.06 13.31
N GLU A 145 -0.81 -1.26 14.10
CA GLU A 145 -0.22 -0.38 15.12
C GLU A 145 0.68 -1.12 16.11
N TYR A 146 0.23 -2.27 16.60
CA TYR A 146 0.98 -3.08 17.56
C TYR A 146 2.32 -3.56 16.99
N ASN A 147 2.31 -4.13 15.78
CA ASN A 147 3.53 -4.62 15.15
C ASN A 147 4.49 -3.48 14.80
N MET A 148 3.98 -2.38 14.23
CA MET A 148 4.80 -1.20 13.94
C MET A 148 5.44 -0.64 15.22
N ARG A 149 4.68 -0.54 16.32
CA ARG A 149 5.19 -0.09 17.63
C ARG A 149 6.33 -0.98 18.11
N LEU A 150 6.13 -2.30 18.10
CA LEU A 150 7.14 -3.26 18.54
C LEU A 150 8.42 -3.21 17.72
N GLY A 151 8.30 -3.13 16.39
CA GLY A 151 9.45 -3.09 15.51
C GLY A 151 10.25 -1.79 15.66
N VAL A 152 9.58 -0.64 15.77
CA VAL A 152 10.26 0.65 16.04
C VAL A 152 11.02 0.59 17.38
N LEU A 153 10.38 0.10 18.45
CA LEU A 153 11.01 -0.04 19.77
C LEU A 153 12.23 -0.96 19.74
N LYS A 154 12.13 -2.08 19.02
CA LYS A 154 13.20 -3.08 18.93
C LYS A 154 14.39 -2.55 18.14
N GLU A 155 14.16 -2.08 16.91
CA GLU A 155 15.22 -1.79 15.95
C GLU A 155 15.88 -0.44 16.18
N LEU A 156 15.11 0.58 16.58
CA LEU A 156 15.63 1.94 16.72
C LEU A 156 15.78 2.40 18.17
N LYS A 157 15.21 1.67 19.14
CA LYS A 157 15.32 1.94 20.58
C LYS A 157 15.07 3.42 20.98
N PRO A 158 13.98 4.05 20.50
CA PRO A 158 13.60 5.39 20.93
C PRO A 158 13.11 5.38 22.39
N ARG A 159 12.95 6.57 22.98
CA ARG A 159 12.37 6.73 24.32
C ARG A 159 10.84 6.62 24.30
N LEU A 160 10.21 7.13 23.26
CA LEU A 160 8.76 7.15 23.08
C LEU A 160 8.40 6.73 21.66
N VAL A 161 7.26 6.04 21.51
CA VAL A 161 6.66 5.69 20.22
C VAL A 161 5.14 5.87 20.33
N ALA A 162 4.56 6.55 19.35
CA ALA A 162 3.14 6.58 19.08
C ALA A 162 2.89 5.97 17.69
N THR A 163 1.80 5.22 17.56
CA THR A 163 1.38 4.57 16.31
C THR A 163 -0.07 4.89 16.06
N PHE A 164 -0.47 4.89 14.79
CA PHE A 164 -1.85 5.07 14.37
C PHE A 164 -2.08 4.37 13.04
N SER A 165 -3.25 3.75 12.87
CA SER A 165 -3.69 3.15 11.61
C SER A 165 -5.01 3.79 11.23
N ASP A 166 -5.06 4.47 10.07
CA ASP A 166 -6.28 5.14 9.62
C ASP A 166 -7.27 4.13 9.02
N LYS A 167 -8.52 4.55 8.89
CA LYS A 167 -9.53 3.78 8.15
C LYS A 167 -9.15 3.69 6.68
N ALA A 168 -9.43 2.54 6.07
CA ALA A 168 -9.18 2.36 4.65
C ALA A 168 -9.99 3.36 3.81
N GLY A 169 -9.28 4.05 2.91
CA GLY A 169 -9.85 4.92 1.89
C GLY A 169 -9.82 4.25 0.51
N SER A 170 -10.20 4.99 -0.52
CA SER A 170 -10.09 4.55 -1.91
C SER A 170 -9.63 5.67 -2.82
N HIS A 171 -8.77 5.35 -3.79
CA HIS A 171 -8.35 6.27 -4.84
C HIS A 171 -8.41 5.54 -6.18
N GLU A 172 -9.07 6.14 -7.18
CA GLU A 172 -9.23 5.55 -8.53
C GLU A 172 -9.74 4.10 -8.52
N GLY A 173 -10.62 3.74 -7.58
CA GLY A 173 -11.14 2.38 -7.45
C GLY A 173 -10.18 1.38 -6.80
N HIS A 174 -9.04 1.83 -6.30
CA HIS A 174 -8.12 1.03 -5.49
C HIS A 174 -8.28 1.38 -4.01
N PRO A 175 -8.57 0.40 -3.14
CA PRO A 175 -8.54 0.63 -1.70
C PRO A 175 -7.09 0.85 -1.25
N PHE A 176 -6.89 1.74 -0.28
CA PHE A 176 -5.60 1.97 0.36
C PHE A 176 -5.80 2.32 1.84
N LEU A 177 -4.76 2.15 2.65
CA LEU A 177 -4.74 2.64 4.02
C LEU A 177 -3.38 3.27 4.32
N VAL A 178 -3.33 4.13 5.33
CA VAL A 178 -2.10 4.78 5.78
C VAL A 178 -1.90 4.43 7.25
N GLU A 179 -0.72 3.94 7.57
CA GLU A 179 -0.28 3.70 8.95
C GLU A 179 0.86 4.66 9.22
N ALA A 180 0.90 5.24 10.42
CA ALA A 180 1.96 6.14 10.80
C ALA A 180 2.48 5.84 12.19
N ALA A 181 3.78 6.03 12.39
CA ALA A 181 4.39 6.10 13.71
C ALA A 181 5.23 7.36 13.86
N VAL A 182 5.30 7.85 15.08
CA VAL A 182 6.25 8.89 15.49
C VAL A 182 7.05 8.37 16.68
N SER A 183 8.37 8.49 16.61
CA SER A 183 9.27 8.16 17.71
C SER A 183 10.11 9.36 18.13
N LEU A 184 10.44 9.42 19.42
CA LEU A 184 11.26 10.49 20.00
C LEU A 184 12.43 9.92 20.82
N GLY A 185 13.60 10.52 20.65
CA GLY A 185 14.82 10.17 21.37
C GLY A 185 15.46 8.87 20.90
N GLY A 186 16.34 8.31 21.74
CA GLY A 186 17.17 7.17 21.38
C GLY A 186 18.45 7.59 20.65
N THR A 187 19.33 6.63 20.37
CA THR A 187 20.67 6.87 19.79
C THR A 187 20.80 6.43 18.34
N GLN A 188 19.83 5.68 17.82
CA GLN A 188 19.85 5.18 16.44
C GLN A 188 19.25 6.17 15.42
N VAL A 189 18.44 7.11 15.91
CA VAL A 189 17.82 8.19 15.13
C VAL A 189 18.66 9.44 15.30
N ARG A 190 18.96 10.13 14.19
CA ARG A 190 19.76 11.37 14.23
C ARG A 190 18.91 12.53 14.75
N GLU A 191 19.57 13.59 15.17
CA GLU A 191 18.90 14.85 15.48
C GLU A 191 18.14 15.37 14.25
N GLY A 192 16.92 15.85 14.48
CA GLY A 192 15.98 16.28 13.46
C GLY A 192 15.02 15.19 12.97
N ILE A 193 14.35 15.50 11.86
CA ILE A 193 13.28 14.67 11.31
C ILE A 193 13.87 13.60 10.38
N ASN A 194 13.77 12.35 10.80
CA ASN A 194 14.21 11.18 10.06
C ASN A 194 12.98 10.44 9.55
N VAL A 195 12.82 10.38 8.22
CA VAL A 195 11.65 9.79 7.59
C VAL A 195 11.98 8.39 7.07
N TYR A 196 11.20 7.42 7.53
CA TYR A 196 11.22 6.02 7.13
C TYR A 196 9.95 5.75 6.34
N ARG A 197 10.09 5.32 5.10
CA ARG A 197 8.97 5.19 4.17
C ARG A 197 8.76 3.76 3.76
N PHE A 198 7.51 3.35 3.67
CA PHE A 198 7.10 2.02 3.32
C PHE A 198 5.98 2.08 2.28
N ALA A 199 6.04 1.17 1.32
CA ALA A 199 4.94 0.93 0.39
C ALA A 199 4.69 -0.57 0.33
N ASN A 200 3.46 -1.01 0.62
CA ASN A 200 3.08 -2.43 0.63
C ASN A 200 4.08 -3.33 1.38
N ARG A 201 4.50 -2.89 2.58
CA ARG A 201 5.52 -3.55 3.43
C ARG A 201 6.92 -3.65 2.82
N ILE A 202 7.28 -2.72 1.95
CA ILE A 202 8.61 -2.61 1.35
C ILE A 202 9.26 -1.29 1.78
N PRO A 203 10.43 -1.31 2.43
CA PRO A 203 11.18 -0.09 2.75
C PRO A 203 11.67 0.66 1.50
N LEU A 204 11.46 1.97 1.47
CA LEU A 204 11.88 2.86 0.37
C LEU A 204 13.12 3.67 0.77
N LEU A 205 14.30 3.22 0.35
CA LEU A 205 15.58 3.85 0.72
C LEU A 205 16.00 5.04 -0.16
N PHE A 206 15.47 5.13 -1.38
CA PHE A 206 15.91 6.11 -2.38
C PHE A 206 14.83 7.15 -2.67
N GLU A 207 15.24 8.28 -3.25
CA GLU A 207 14.35 9.33 -3.75
C GLU A 207 13.45 9.97 -2.67
N ALA A 208 13.92 10.00 -1.42
CA ALA A 208 13.15 10.56 -0.31
C ALA A 208 12.82 12.05 -0.46
N GLY A 209 13.59 12.81 -1.25
CA GLY A 209 13.46 14.26 -1.35
C GLY A 209 12.12 14.74 -1.90
N ALA A 210 11.56 14.07 -2.92
CA ALA A 210 10.28 14.47 -3.54
C ALA A 210 9.09 13.67 -3.01
N ASP A 211 9.32 12.73 -2.09
CA ASP A 211 8.28 11.85 -1.57
C ASP A 211 7.24 12.61 -0.72
N VAL A 212 5.97 12.25 -0.89
CA VAL A 212 4.84 12.89 -0.20
C VAL A 212 4.97 12.83 1.32
N VAL A 213 5.42 11.70 1.89
CA VAL A 213 5.61 11.52 3.34
C VAL A 213 6.68 12.48 3.83
N THR A 214 7.80 12.55 3.13
CA THR A 214 8.91 13.44 3.48
C THR A 214 8.47 14.89 3.43
N GLN A 215 7.78 15.31 2.36
CA GLN A 215 7.29 16.68 2.20
C GLN A 215 6.29 17.05 3.30
N VAL A 216 5.38 16.14 3.68
CA VAL A 216 4.42 16.37 4.76
C VAL A 216 5.14 16.50 6.10
N ALA A 217 6.01 15.54 6.44
CA ALA A 217 6.73 15.53 7.71
C ALA A 217 7.63 16.75 7.88
N GLN A 218 8.32 17.18 6.81
CA GLN A 218 9.26 18.30 6.88
C GLN A 218 8.60 19.68 6.78
N LYS A 219 7.51 19.82 6.02
CA LYS A 219 7.00 21.16 5.64
C LYS A 219 5.56 21.43 6.07
N ARG A 220 4.73 20.40 6.32
CA ARG A 220 3.30 20.59 6.59
C ARG A 220 2.92 20.37 8.04
N ILE A 221 3.64 19.51 8.77
CA ILE A 221 3.40 19.29 10.19
C ILE A 221 4.06 20.42 11.00
N ASN A 222 3.27 21.10 11.83
CA ASN A 222 3.80 22.03 12.82
C ASN A 222 4.19 21.27 14.10
N TRP A 223 5.44 20.79 14.15
CA TRP A 223 5.97 20.04 15.30
C TRP A 223 5.95 20.81 16.62
N SER A 224 6.07 22.14 16.57
CA SER A 224 6.06 22.98 17.77
C SER A 224 4.73 22.93 18.53
N SER A 225 3.61 22.73 17.82
CA SER A 225 2.28 22.51 18.43
C SER A 225 2.22 21.26 19.29
N TYR A 226 3.14 20.32 19.10
CA TYR A 226 3.25 19.06 19.86
C TYR A 226 4.42 19.08 20.86
N HIS A 227 5.00 20.25 21.12
CA HIS A 227 6.19 20.42 21.99
C HIS A 227 7.42 19.64 21.52
N ILE A 228 7.57 19.47 20.20
CA ILE A 228 8.72 18.81 19.57
C ILE A 228 9.54 19.88 18.83
N ASP A 229 10.85 19.91 19.07
CA ASP A 229 11.82 20.81 18.42
C ASP A 229 12.71 20.03 17.44
N PRO A 230 12.46 20.12 16.11
CA PRO A 230 13.27 19.48 15.09
C PRO A 230 14.75 19.90 15.04
N LYS A 231 15.17 20.91 15.82
CA LYS A 231 16.58 21.32 15.92
C LYS A 231 17.29 20.71 17.14
N LYS A 232 16.62 19.89 17.94
CA LYS A 232 17.18 19.32 19.18
C LYS A 232 16.74 17.89 19.41
N ASP A 233 15.56 17.53 18.93
CA ASP A 233 14.99 16.21 19.15
C ASP A 233 15.38 15.23 18.05
N ASN A 234 15.61 13.97 18.43
CA ASN A 234 15.73 12.85 17.51
C ASN A 234 14.33 12.35 17.17
N ILE A 235 13.82 12.71 15.99
CA ILE A 235 12.44 12.44 15.59
C ILE A 235 12.44 11.39 14.48
N GLY A 236 11.79 10.25 14.72
CA GLY A 236 11.51 9.26 13.69
C GLY A 236 10.06 9.37 13.21
N VAL A 237 9.86 9.47 11.89
CA VAL A 237 8.54 9.43 11.26
C VAL A 237 8.49 8.21 10.35
N TYR A 238 7.51 7.33 10.54
CA TYR A 238 7.37 6.08 9.80
C TYR A 238 6.00 6.09 9.14
N VAL A 239 5.95 5.92 7.82
CA VAL A 239 4.70 5.83 7.04
C VAL A 239 4.87 4.81 5.93
#